data_AF-A0A4U2EQS8-F1
#
_entry.id   AF-A0A4U2EQS8-F1
#
_cell.length_a   1.000
_cell.length_b   1.000
_cell.length_c   1.000
_cell.angle_alpha   90.00
_cell.angle_beta   90.00
_cell.angle_gamma   90.00
#
_symmetry.space_group_name_H-M   'P 1'
#
loop_
_entity.id
_entity.type
_entity.pdbx_description
1 polymer ?
#
loop_
_entity_poly.entity_id
_entity_poly.type
_entity_poly.pdbx_seq_one_letter_code
_entity_poly.pdbx_strand_id
1 'polypeptide(L)'
;MEATTVNANETQTPKVLNKLGTASYGLVAIGSFLPAITIKMWGVSESITGLDVYGFTIVLLMIVGSASCALGLPKIVAKGIGAVSLAYLYYHLFQAIGDLNEMAQMMGGRRGGELGQIIELALQSANIGIVALLLGFISLNIFMFVGYKLHPRFEALDVILKHYSSKASEKAVEKSTQIKKATEEKASAVKQKANQVQKEQIDKGE
;
A
#
# COMPACT_ATOMS: atom_id res chain seq x y z
N MET A 1 62.54 -4.01 17.25
CA MET A 1 61.20 -4.62 17.33
C MET A 1 60.21 -3.49 17.47
N GLU A 2 59.76 -2.95 16.35
CA GLU A 2 58.77 -1.87 16.36
C GLU A 2 57.37 -2.48 16.36
N ALA A 3 56.58 -2.06 17.34
CA ALA A 3 55.18 -2.44 17.49
C ALA A 3 54.38 -1.78 16.36
N THR A 4 53.95 -2.58 15.39
CA THR A 4 53.02 -2.15 14.35
C THR A 4 51.67 -1.84 15.00
N THR A 5 51.41 -0.57 15.26
CA THR A 5 50.10 -0.05 15.64
C THR A 5 49.10 -0.38 14.53
N VAL A 6 48.24 -1.37 14.79
CA VAL A 6 47.04 -1.64 13.99
C VAL A 6 46.16 -0.40 14.11
N ASN A 7 46.07 0.39 13.03
CA ASN A 7 45.13 1.49 12.91
C ASN A 7 43.70 0.96 12.92
N ALA A 8 43.16 0.74 14.11
CA ALA A 8 41.73 0.55 14.36
C ALA A 8 41.04 1.92 14.27
N ASN A 9 40.91 2.48 13.06
CA ASN A 9 40.20 3.75 12.87
C ASN A 9 39.54 3.90 11.49
N GLU A 10 39.03 2.81 10.92
CA GLU A 10 37.90 2.93 10.00
C GLU A 10 36.62 2.79 10.81
N THR A 11 36.13 3.92 11.33
CA THR A 11 34.71 4.10 11.62
C THR A 11 33.91 3.73 10.36
N GLN A 12 33.50 2.47 10.27
CA GLN A 12 32.60 1.96 9.23
C GLN A 12 31.31 2.77 9.34
N THR A 13 31.19 3.81 8.52
CA THR A 13 29.94 4.54 8.37
C THR A 13 28.86 3.52 7.99
N PRO A 14 27.74 3.45 8.72
CA PRO A 14 26.70 2.48 8.43
C PRO A 14 26.14 2.78 7.03
N LYS A 15 26.55 1.97 6.05
CA LYS A 15 26.19 2.17 4.66
C LYS A 15 24.75 1.73 4.46
N VAL A 16 23.85 2.68 4.27
CA VAL A 16 22.44 2.41 3.90
C VAL A 16 22.41 1.62 2.59
N LEU A 17 21.96 0.38 2.65
CA LEU A 17 21.98 -0.57 1.53
C LEU A 17 20.97 -0.21 0.43
N ASN A 18 19.74 0.15 0.82
CA ASN A 18 18.65 0.48 -0.12
C ASN A 18 18.14 1.90 0.11
N LYS A 19 18.88 2.89 -0.40
CA LYS A 19 18.57 4.32 -0.21
C LYS A 19 17.19 4.72 -0.70
N LEU A 20 16.78 4.27 -1.90
CA LEU A 20 15.48 4.61 -2.47
C LEU A 20 14.32 4.12 -1.59
N GLY A 21 14.35 2.86 -1.16
CA GLY A 21 13.34 2.31 -0.27
C GLY A 21 13.31 3.03 1.08
N THR A 22 14.47 3.23 1.69
CA THR A 22 14.62 3.95 2.97
C THR A 22 14.05 5.37 2.88
N ALA A 23 14.39 6.10 1.82
CA ALA A 23 13.89 7.46 1.60
C ALA A 23 12.39 7.47 1.31
N SER A 24 11.87 6.51 0.54
CA SER A 24 10.44 6.42 0.21
C SER A 24 9.59 6.20 1.46
N TYR A 25 9.94 5.21 2.27
CA TYR A 25 9.29 4.96 3.55
C TYR A 25 9.45 6.13 4.52
N GLY A 26 10.66 6.71 4.57
CA GLY A 26 10.95 7.87 5.42
C GLY A 26 10.12 9.10 5.05
N LEU A 27 9.95 9.38 3.76
CA LEU A 27 9.11 10.48 3.27
C LEU A 27 7.65 10.30 3.68
N VAL A 28 7.11 9.08 3.57
CA VAL A 28 5.74 8.81 4.02
C VAL A 28 5.63 8.95 5.54
N ALA A 29 6.58 8.40 6.30
CA ALA A 29 6.58 8.50 7.76
C ALA A 29 6.66 9.96 8.24
N ILE A 30 7.59 10.76 7.70
CA ILE A 30 7.74 12.18 8.06
C ILE A 30 6.53 12.98 7.58
N GLY A 31 6.09 12.76 6.34
CA GLY A 31 4.90 13.40 5.78
C GLY A 31 3.63 13.15 6.58
N SER A 32 3.56 12.03 7.31
CA SER A 32 2.42 11.68 8.16
C SER A 32 2.21 12.65 9.32
N PHE A 33 3.28 13.27 9.82
CA PHE A 33 3.23 14.23 10.92
C PHE A 33 3.10 15.68 10.46
N LEU A 34 3.21 15.92 9.15
CA LEU A 34 3.06 17.25 8.58
C LEU A 34 1.58 17.52 8.27
N PRO A 35 1.12 18.78 8.39
CA PRO A 35 -0.20 19.17 7.94
C PRO A 35 -0.37 18.78 6.47
N ALA A 36 -1.36 17.93 6.17
CA ALA A 36 -1.65 17.47 4.82
C ALA A 36 -2.73 18.33 4.17
N ILE A 37 -3.80 18.61 4.92
CA ILE A 37 -4.93 19.42 4.48
C ILE A 37 -5.24 20.47 5.54
N THR A 38 -5.47 21.71 5.15
CA THR A 38 -6.09 22.71 6.05
C THR A 38 -7.47 23.06 5.52
N ILE A 39 -8.48 22.76 6.33
CA ILE A 39 -9.87 23.12 6.02
C ILE A 39 -10.17 24.40 6.78
N LYS A 40 -10.49 25.46 6.03
CA LYS A 40 -10.99 26.71 6.60
C LYS A 40 -12.52 26.65 6.57
N MET A 41 -13.12 26.43 7.72
CA MET A 41 -14.57 26.45 7.87
C MET A 41 -14.95 27.38 9.02
N TRP A 42 -15.82 28.36 8.74
CA TRP A 42 -16.42 29.23 9.77
C TRP A 42 -15.42 29.99 10.66
N GLY A 43 -14.30 30.44 10.09
CA GLY A 43 -13.27 31.20 10.81
C GLY A 43 -12.32 30.36 11.68
N VAL A 44 -12.52 29.04 11.75
CA VAL A 44 -11.60 28.10 12.39
C VAL A 44 -10.78 27.39 11.31
N SER A 45 -9.47 27.31 11.50
CA SER A 45 -8.56 26.55 10.64
C SER A 45 -8.16 25.28 11.38
N GLU A 46 -8.69 24.14 10.95
CA GLU A 46 -8.22 22.83 11.42
C GLU A 46 -7.30 22.23 10.37
N SER A 47 -6.15 21.74 10.84
CA SER A 47 -5.18 21.03 10.01
C SER A 47 -5.29 19.53 10.28
N ILE A 48 -5.50 18.77 9.21
CA ILE A 48 -5.54 17.30 9.23
C ILE A 48 -4.17 16.79 8.80
N THR A 49 -3.59 15.89 9.59
CA THR A 49 -2.31 15.23 9.29
C THR A 49 -2.55 13.84 8.68
N GLY A 50 -1.52 13.24 8.07
CA GLY A 50 -1.63 11.86 7.58
C GLY A 50 -1.91 10.85 8.70
N LEU A 51 -1.41 11.13 9.92
CA LEU A 51 -1.69 10.33 11.11
C LEU A 51 -3.21 10.25 11.40
N ASP A 52 -3.93 11.36 11.23
CA ASP A 52 -5.37 11.43 11.49
C ASP A 52 -6.17 10.63 10.45
N VAL A 53 -5.62 10.45 9.24
CA VAL A 53 -6.30 9.78 8.13
C VAL A 53 -6.17 8.25 8.21
N TYR A 54 -4.95 7.74 8.38
CA TYR A 54 -4.68 6.29 8.31
C TYR A 54 -4.11 5.70 9.61
N GLY A 55 -3.95 6.51 10.65
CA GLY A 55 -3.56 6.07 11.98
C GLY A 55 -2.07 5.75 12.17
N PHE A 56 -1.69 5.63 13.45
CA PHE A 56 -0.30 5.42 13.87
C PHE A 56 0.30 4.09 13.41
N THR A 57 -0.52 3.05 13.26
CA THR A 57 -0.07 1.70 12.88
C THR A 57 0.65 1.70 11.53
N ILE A 58 0.16 2.47 10.56
CA ILE A 58 0.79 2.58 9.25
C ILE A 58 2.09 3.35 9.32
N VAL A 59 2.13 4.43 10.10
CA VAL A 59 3.37 5.19 10.33
C VAL A 59 4.45 4.29 10.93
N LEU A 60 4.10 3.45 11.90
CA LEU A 60 5.01 2.45 12.45
C LEU A 60 5.49 1.45 11.39
N LEU A 61 4.59 0.94 10.55
CA LEU A 61 4.97 0.05 9.44
C LEU A 61 5.92 0.73 8.45
N MET A 62 5.73 2.01 8.15
CA MET A 62 6.64 2.78 7.31
C MET A 62 8.02 2.96 7.97
N ILE A 63 8.07 3.23 9.28
CA ILE A 63 9.34 3.32 10.01
C ILE A 63 10.07 1.98 10.00
N VAL A 64 9.37 0.88 10.29
CA VAL A 64 9.93 -0.48 10.24
C VAL A 64 10.37 -0.83 8.82
N GLY A 65 9.60 -0.46 7.80
CA GLY A 65 9.96 -0.63 6.39
C GLY A 65 11.22 0.15 5.99
N SER A 66 11.36 1.38 6.49
CA SER A 66 12.53 2.23 6.31
C SER A 66 13.78 1.59 6.93
N ALA A 67 13.70 1.19 8.21
CA ALA A 67 14.78 0.49 8.90
C ALA A 67 15.14 -0.83 8.20
N SER A 68 14.14 -1.57 7.74
CA SER A 68 14.33 -2.83 7.00
C SER A 68 15.11 -2.61 5.70
N CYS A 69 14.82 -1.54 4.97
CA CYS A 69 15.55 -1.16 3.76
C CYS A 69 16.97 -0.68 4.05
N ALA A 70 17.16 0.06 5.14
CA ALA A 70 18.46 0.55 5.56
C ALA A 70 19.40 -0.59 5.96
N LEU A 71 18.89 -1.56 6.73
CA LEU A 71 19.62 -2.75 7.20
C LEU A 71 19.80 -3.82 6.11
N GLY A 72 19.01 -3.78 5.04
CA GLY A 72 19.06 -4.76 3.96
C GLY A 72 18.46 -6.11 4.36
N LEU A 73 17.32 -6.12 5.03
CA LEU A 73 16.54 -7.32 5.34
C LEU A 73 16.03 -8.03 4.07
N PRO A 74 15.56 -9.29 4.14
CA PRO A 74 15.00 -10.00 2.99
C PRO A 74 13.98 -9.18 2.20
N LYS A 75 14.10 -9.22 0.86
CA LYS A 75 13.24 -8.45 -0.06
C LYS A 75 11.76 -8.68 0.21
N ILE A 76 11.39 -9.92 0.55
CA ILE A 76 10.01 -10.32 0.87
C ILE A 76 9.48 -9.54 2.06
N VAL A 77 10.30 -9.32 3.09
CA VAL A 77 9.92 -8.55 4.29
C VAL A 77 9.82 -7.07 3.94
N ALA A 78 10.89 -6.49 3.38
CA ALA A 78 10.96 -5.06 3.12
C ALA A 78 9.95 -4.60 2.06
N LYS A 79 9.69 -5.38 1.01
CA LYS A 79 8.66 -5.07 0.00
C LYS A 79 7.27 -5.55 0.42
N GLY A 80 7.17 -6.60 1.25
CA GLY A 80 5.90 -7.05 1.81
C GLY A 80 5.26 -6.00 2.70
N ILE A 81 6.05 -5.38 3.60
CA ILE A 81 5.62 -4.22 4.39
C ILE A 81 5.11 -3.11 3.47
N GLY A 82 5.82 -2.86 2.37
CA GLY A 82 5.46 -1.84 1.38
C GLY A 82 4.17 -2.15 0.65
N ALA A 83 3.96 -3.40 0.25
CA ALA A 83 2.73 -3.84 -0.40
C ALA A 83 1.52 -3.69 0.52
N VAL A 84 1.63 -4.13 1.79
CA VAL A 84 0.56 -3.99 2.78
C VAL A 84 0.27 -2.51 3.05
N SER A 85 1.33 -1.72 3.21
CA SER A 85 1.23 -0.29 3.46
C SER A 85 0.61 0.46 2.28
N LEU A 86 1.01 0.14 1.04
CA LEU A 86 0.42 0.70 -0.17
C LEU A 86 -1.05 0.31 -0.31
N ALA A 87 -1.39 -0.97 -0.11
CA ALA A 87 -2.78 -1.42 -0.16
C ALA A 87 -3.66 -0.66 0.84
N TYR A 88 -3.15 -0.43 2.05
CA TYR A 88 -3.85 0.34 3.07
C TYR A 88 -3.99 1.82 2.71
N LEU A 89 -2.92 2.44 2.20
CA LEU A 89 -2.97 3.83 1.72
C LEU A 89 -3.92 3.99 0.53
N TYR A 90 -3.96 3.03 -0.40
CA TYR A 90 -4.92 3.02 -1.50
C TYR A 90 -6.35 2.95 -0.97
N TYR A 91 -6.63 2.07 -0.01
CA TYR A 91 -7.95 1.97 0.60
C TYR A 91 -8.45 3.30 1.17
N HIS A 92 -7.62 3.97 1.97
CA HIS A 92 -7.96 5.28 2.55
C HIS A 92 -8.02 6.41 1.51
N LEU A 93 -7.20 6.35 0.47
CA LEU A 93 -7.28 7.30 -0.64
C LEU A 93 -8.60 7.17 -1.40
N PHE A 94 -9.06 5.94 -1.66
CA PHE A 94 -10.36 5.69 -2.29
C PHE A 94 -11.51 6.19 -1.42
N GLN A 95 -11.43 5.99 -0.11
CA GLN A 95 -12.43 6.50 0.83
C GLN A 95 -12.46 8.04 0.82
N ALA A 96 -11.29 8.68 0.92
CA ALA A 96 -11.19 10.14 0.91
C ALA A 96 -11.71 10.77 -0.40
N ILE A 97 -11.48 10.13 -1.55
CA ILE A 97 -12.05 10.59 -2.83
C ILE A 97 -13.59 10.48 -2.81
N GLY A 98 -14.14 9.42 -2.22
CA GLY A 98 -15.58 9.26 -2.03
C GLY A 98 -16.17 10.40 -1.19
N ASP A 99 -15.55 10.69 -0.05
CA ASP A 99 -15.99 11.74 0.88
C ASP A 99 -15.88 13.14 0.25
N LEU A 100 -14.81 13.42 -0.50
CA LEU A 100 -14.64 14.68 -1.24
C LEU A 100 -15.70 14.85 -2.34
N ASN A 101 -16.05 13.78 -3.04
CA ASN A 101 -17.11 13.81 -4.04
C ASN A 101 -18.49 14.09 -3.40
N GLU A 102 -18.76 13.47 -2.24
CA GLU A 102 -19.99 13.74 -1.48
C GLU A 102 -20.05 15.20 -0.99
N MET A 103 -18.95 15.73 -0.46
CA MET A 103 -18.85 17.15 -0.08
C MET A 103 -19.05 18.10 -1.27
N ALA A 104 -18.49 17.78 -2.44
CA ALA A 104 -18.68 18.58 -3.65
C ALA A 104 -20.15 18.58 -4.13
N GLN A 105 -20.84 17.45 -3.99
CA GLN A 105 -22.27 17.34 -4.29
C GLN A 105 -23.11 18.13 -3.29
N MET A 106 -22.79 18.08 -1.99
CA MET A 106 -23.47 18.87 -0.96
C MET A 106 -23.26 20.39 -1.13
N MET A 107 -22.13 20.83 -1.68
CA MET A 107 -21.85 22.24 -1.99
C MET A 107 -22.46 22.74 -3.32
N GLY A 108 -23.35 21.96 -3.96
CA GLY A 108 -24.15 22.41 -5.11
C GLY A 108 -23.58 22.08 -6.49
N GLY A 109 -22.57 21.21 -6.56
CA GLY A 109 -21.95 20.74 -7.81
C GLY A 109 -22.86 19.80 -8.61
N ARG A 110 -23.95 20.30 -9.19
CA ARG A 110 -24.83 19.55 -10.12
C ARG A 110 -24.80 20.10 -11.55
N ARG A 111 -23.76 20.86 -11.92
CA ARG A 111 -23.58 21.40 -13.29
C ARG A 111 -22.12 21.30 -13.74
N GLY A 112 -21.84 20.23 -14.50
CA GLY A 112 -20.87 20.22 -15.60
C GLY A 112 -19.45 20.71 -15.29
N GLY A 113 -18.67 19.90 -14.56
CA GLY A 113 -17.25 20.17 -14.32
C GLY A 113 -16.69 19.51 -13.05
N GLU A 114 -17.20 18.34 -12.67
CA GLU A 114 -17.06 17.76 -11.33
C GLU A 114 -15.59 17.51 -10.92
N LEU A 115 -14.73 17.05 -11.83
CA LEU A 115 -13.32 16.78 -11.50
C LEU A 115 -12.49 18.05 -11.33
N GLY A 116 -12.76 19.10 -12.11
CA GLY A 116 -11.96 20.33 -12.08
C GLY A 116 -12.11 21.08 -10.76
N GLN A 117 -13.35 21.20 -10.25
CA GLN A 117 -13.63 21.86 -8.98
C GLN A 117 -13.12 21.06 -7.76
N ILE A 118 -13.22 19.73 -7.79
CA ILE A 118 -12.66 18.87 -6.72
C ILE A 118 -11.14 19.02 -6.66
N ILE A 119 -10.46 19.04 -7.82
CA ILE A 119 -9.00 19.24 -7.90
C ILE A 119 -8.61 20.63 -7.41
N GLU A 120 -9.36 21.66 -7.76
CA GLU A 120 -9.08 23.04 -7.34
C GLU A 120 -9.28 23.23 -5.83
N LEU A 121 -10.34 22.65 -5.25
CA LEU A 121 -10.58 22.64 -3.80
C LEU A 121 -9.49 21.86 -3.04
N ALA A 122 -9.05 20.73 -3.60
CA ALA A 122 -7.95 19.92 -3.06
C ALA A 122 -6.61 20.67 -3.13
N LEU A 123 -6.33 21.38 -4.21
CA LEU A 123 -5.10 22.17 -4.38
C LEU A 123 -5.06 23.38 -3.44
N GLN A 124 -6.19 24.07 -3.22
CA GLN A 124 -6.26 25.20 -2.30
C GLN A 124 -6.10 24.79 -0.83
N SER A 125 -6.44 23.55 -0.49
CA SER A 125 -6.35 23.02 0.87
C SER A 125 -5.09 22.18 1.12
N ALA A 126 -4.32 21.87 0.08
CA ALA A 126 -3.10 21.07 0.13
C ALA A 126 -1.93 21.81 0.80
N ASN A 127 -1.30 21.16 1.77
CA ASN A 127 -0.09 21.64 2.46
C ASN A 127 1.13 20.77 2.13
N ILE A 128 2.31 21.17 2.64
CA ILE A 128 3.58 20.47 2.41
C ILE A 128 3.56 18.99 2.81
N GLY A 129 2.71 18.59 3.77
CA GLY A 129 2.51 17.20 4.15
C GLY A 129 1.96 16.35 3.00
N ILE A 130 1.01 16.86 2.22
CA ILE A 130 0.44 16.09 1.10
C ILE A 130 1.47 15.88 0.00
N VAL A 131 2.35 16.86 -0.23
CA VAL A 131 3.43 16.75 -1.20
C VAL A 131 4.44 15.69 -0.75
N ALA A 132 4.84 15.70 0.52
CA ALA A 132 5.74 14.69 1.08
C ALA A 132 5.13 13.28 1.01
N LEU A 133 3.84 13.14 1.33
CA LEU A 133 3.10 11.89 1.25
C LEU A 133 2.98 11.37 -0.18
N LEU A 134 2.62 12.23 -1.14
CA LEU A 134 2.51 11.85 -2.56
C LEU A 134 3.86 11.45 -3.15
N LEU A 135 4.92 12.22 -2.89
CA LEU A 135 6.26 11.89 -3.34
C LEU A 135 6.74 10.58 -2.70
N GLY A 136 6.50 10.39 -1.40
CA GLY A 136 6.79 9.13 -0.70
C GLY A 136 6.02 7.96 -1.31
N PHE A 137 4.74 8.13 -1.60
CA PHE A 137 3.87 7.13 -2.21
C PHE A 137 4.31 6.73 -3.62
N ILE A 138 4.59 7.70 -4.49
CA ILE A 138 5.10 7.46 -5.84
C ILE A 138 6.46 6.76 -5.77
N SER A 139 7.35 7.24 -4.91
CA SER A 139 8.68 6.65 -4.75
C SER A 139 8.61 5.22 -4.21
N LEU A 140 7.66 4.94 -3.31
CA LEU A 140 7.42 3.61 -2.76
C LEU A 140 6.89 2.65 -3.83
N ASN A 141 5.97 3.12 -4.68
CA ASN A 141 5.49 2.37 -5.85
C ASN A 141 6.64 2.04 -6.80
N ILE A 142 7.49 3.01 -7.15
CA ILE A 142 8.67 2.79 -8.00
C ILE A 142 9.62 1.78 -7.34
N PHE A 143 9.85 1.91 -6.03
CA PHE A 143 10.71 1.02 -5.26
C PHE A 143 10.26 -0.45 -5.31
N MET A 144 8.96 -0.72 -5.49
CA MET A 144 8.47 -2.10 -5.67
C MET A 144 9.09 -2.80 -6.88
N PHE A 145 9.46 -2.05 -7.93
CA PHE A 145 10.06 -2.58 -9.16
C PHE A 145 11.58 -2.51 -9.18
N VAL A 146 12.20 -1.65 -8.35
CA VAL A 146 13.66 -1.49 -8.32
C VAL A 146 14.37 -2.70 -7.66
N GLY A 147 15.58 -3.01 -8.13
CA GLY A 147 16.43 -4.05 -7.56
C GLY A 147 16.73 -3.81 -6.07
N TYR A 148 16.69 -4.88 -5.27
CA TYR A 148 16.87 -4.80 -3.82
C TYR A 148 18.18 -5.49 -3.41
N LYS A 149 19.02 -4.79 -2.65
CA LYS A 149 20.28 -5.31 -2.12
C LYS A 149 20.07 -5.90 -0.74
N LEU A 150 20.28 -7.20 -0.64
CA LEU A 150 20.26 -7.94 0.63
C LEU A 150 21.61 -7.78 1.34
N HIS A 151 21.61 -7.67 2.66
CA HIS A 151 22.84 -7.79 3.44
C HIS A 151 23.26 -9.27 3.51
N PRO A 152 24.54 -9.62 3.31
CA PRO A 152 25.02 -11.00 3.37
C PRO A 152 24.63 -11.80 4.63
N ARG A 153 24.45 -11.13 5.78
CA ARG A 153 24.04 -11.75 7.04
C ARG A 153 22.62 -12.33 7.01
N PHE A 154 21.79 -11.90 6.06
CA PHE A 154 20.39 -12.32 5.94
C PHE A 154 20.13 -13.26 4.75
N GLU A 155 21.17 -13.75 4.05
CA GLU A 155 21.02 -14.67 2.92
C GLU A 155 20.31 -15.98 3.31
N ALA A 156 20.71 -16.59 4.44
CA ALA A 156 20.05 -17.80 4.94
C ALA A 156 18.56 -17.57 5.24
N LEU A 157 18.22 -16.40 5.79
CA LEU A 157 16.84 -16.03 6.08
C LEU A 157 16.02 -15.82 4.80
N ASP A 158 16.61 -15.23 3.75
CA ASP A 158 15.96 -15.05 2.45
C ASP A 158 15.65 -16.40 1.76
N VAL A 159 16.57 -17.37 1.85
CA VAL A 159 16.34 -18.73 1.31
C VAL A 159 15.18 -19.42 2.03
N ILE A 160 15.15 -19.37 3.37
CA ILE A 160 14.07 -19.95 4.16
C ILE A 160 12.74 -19.29 3.82
N LEU A 161 12.69 -17.95 3.80
CA LEU A 161 11.49 -17.19 3.46
C LEU A 161 10.98 -17.52 2.05
N LYS A 162 11.87 -17.65 1.07
CA LYS A 162 11.51 -18.06 -0.29
C LYS A 162 10.86 -19.44 -0.30
N HIS A 163 11.45 -20.41 0.40
CA HIS A 163 10.90 -21.76 0.47
C HIS A 163 9.48 -21.79 1.06
N TYR A 164 9.28 -21.12 2.20
CA TYR A 164 7.94 -21.03 2.80
C TYR A 164 6.96 -20.24 1.93
N SER A 165 7.40 -19.16 1.28
CA SER A 165 6.55 -18.38 0.37
C SER A 165 6.13 -19.18 -0.87
N SER A 166 7.03 -20.02 -1.42
CA SER A 166 6.70 -20.90 -2.56
C SER A 166 5.65 -21.91 -2.14
N LYS A 167 5.87 -22.58 -1.00
CA LYS A 167 4.92 -23.58 -0.46
C LYS A 167 3.56 -22.96 -0.12
N ALA A 168 3.54 -21.73 0.38
CA ALA A 168 2.30 -21.00 0.63
C ALA A 168 1.59 -20.62 -0.69
N SER A 169 2.34 -20.16 -1.70
CA SER A 169 1.83 -19.83 -3.03
C SER A 169 1.24 -21.05 -3.72
N GLU A 170 1.93 -22.18 -3.69
CA GLU A 170 1.45 -23.47 -4.24
C GLU A 170 0.12 -23.88 -3.61
N LYS A 171 0.02 -23.85 -2.27
CA LYS A 171 -1.24 -24.14 -1.57
C LYS A 171 -2.35 -23.14 -1.90
N ALA A 172 -2.03 -21.87 -2.11
CA ALA A 172 -3.01 -20.85 -2.48
C ALA A 172 -3.54 -21.09 -3.90
N VAL A 173 -2.68 -21.48 -4.84
CA VAL A 173 -3.07 -21.86 -6.21
C VAL A 173 -3.93 -23.12 -6.21
N GLU A 174 -3.56 -24.14 -5.43
CA GLU A 174 -4.38 -25.35 -5.25
C GLU A 174 -5.78 -25.02 -4.70
N LYS A 175 -5.87 -24.20 -3.65
CA LYS A 175 -7.17 -23.77 -3.12
C LYS A 175 -7.96 -22.92 -4.12
N SER A 176 -7.31 -22.00 -4.83
CA SER A 176 -7.97 -21.16 -5.84
C SER A 176 -8.54 -22.00 -6.98
N THR A 177 -7.78 -23.00 -7.45
CA THR A 177 -8.26 -23.93 -8.49
C THR A 177 -9.38 -24.83 -8.00
N GLN A 178 -9.35 -25.29 -6.74
CA GLN A 178 -10.47 -26.01 -6.12
C GLN A 178 -11.72 -25.14 -6.01
N ILE A 179 -11.59 -23.89 -5.57
CA ILE A 179 -12.71 -22.94 -5.49
C ILE A 179 -13.27 -22.67 -6.89
N LYS A 180 -12.41 -22.49 -7.89
CA LYS A 180 -12.85 -22.28 -9.28
C LYS A 180 -13.65 -23.48 -9.80
N LYS A 181 -13.14 -24.71 -9.61
CA LYS A 181 -13.85 -25.94 -9.97
C LYS A 181 -15.18 -26.08 -9.23
N ALA A 182 -15.21 -25.86 -7.92
CA ALA A 182 -16.43 -25.93 -7.13
C ALA A 182 -17.46 -24.85 -7.54
N THR A 183 -16.99 -23.67 -7.97
CA THR A 183 -17.85 -22.60 -8.46
C THR A 183 -18.40 -22.92 -9.86
N GLU A 184 -17.59 -23.50 -10.74
CA GLU A 184 -18.01 -23.97 -12.07
C GLU A 184 -19.00 -25.14 -11.98
N GLU A 185 -18.79 -26.08 -11.06
CA GLU A 185 -19.73 -27.18 -10.76
C GLU A 185 -21.05 -26.67 -10.18
N LYS A 186 -21.01 -25.70 -9.26
CA LYS A 186 -22.25 -25.08 -8.74
C LYS A 186 -22.96 -24.27 -9.82
N ALA A 187 -22.23 -23.53 -10.65
CA ALA A 187 -22.81 -22.76 -11.74
C ALA A 187 -23.43 -23.66 -12.82
N SER A 188 -22.81 -24.79 -13.14
CA SER A 188 -23.37 -25.77 -14.08
C SER A 188 -24.58 -26.50 -13.50
N ALA A 189 -24.56 -26.88 -12.21
CA ALA A 189 -25.71 -27.45 -11.52
C ALA A 189 -26.89 -26.46 -11.46
N VAL A 190 -26.63 -25.17 -11.22
CA VAL A 190 -27.68 -24.13 -11.24
C VAL A 190 -28.22 -23.92 -12.65
N LYS A 191 -27.37 -23.91 -13.69
CA LYS A 191 -27.84 -23.85 -15.10
C LYS A 191 -28.68 -25.07 -15.49
N GLN A 192 -28.29 -26.27 -15.06
CA GLN A 192 -29.04 -27.49 -15.34
C GLN A 192 -30.39 -27.50 -14.62
N LYS A 193 -30.44 -27.09 -13.35
CA LYS A 193 -31.69 -26.93 -12.61
C LYS A 193 -32.59 -25.85 -13.23
N ALA A 194 -32.02 -24.72 -13.65
CA ALA A 194 -32.77 -23.68 -14.34
C ALA A 194 -33.40 -24.21 -15.65
N ASN A 195 -32.63 -24.97 -16.45
CA ASN A 195 -33.13 -25.59 -17.68
C ASN A 195 -34.18 -26.69 -17.43
N GLN A 196 -34.06 -27.46 -16.35
CA GLN A 196 -35.06 -28.45 -15.95
C GLN A 196 -36.37 -27.79 -15.49
N VAL A 197 -36.29 -26.74 -14.67
CA VAL A 197 -37.46 -25.98 -14.23
C VAL A 197 -38.13 -25.29 -15.41
N GLN A 198 -37.36 -24.78 -16.37
CA GLN A 198 -37.91 -24.18 -17.59
C GLN A 198 -38.62 -25.21 -18.48
N LYS A 199 -38.06 -26.43 -18.61
CA LYS A 199 -38.73 -27.54 -19.31
C LYS A 199 -39.99 -28.03 -18.58
N GLU A 200 -39.95 -28.18 -17.27
CA GLU A 200 -41.11 -28.59 -16.48
C GLU A 200 -42.23 -27.54 -16.48
N GLN A 201 -41.91 -26.25 -16.60
CA GLN A 201 -42.91 -25.19 -16.79
C GLN A 201 -43.50 -25.17 -18.20
N ILE A 202 -42.74 -25.57 -19.22
CA ILE A 202 -43.25 -25.74 -20.59
C ILE A 202 -44.13 -26.98 -20.70
N ASP A 203 -43.82 -28.06 -19.99
CA ASP A 203 -44.61 -29.31 -20.00
C ASP A 203 -45.86 -29.24 -19.09
N LYS A 204 -45.94 -28.28 -18.15
CA LYS A 204 -47.08 -28.12 -17.21
C LYS A 204 -48.04 -26.97 -17.52
N GLY A 205 -47.84 -26.21 -18.61
CA GLY A 205 -48.83 -25.27 -19.14
C GLY A 205 -49.25 -25.70 -20.55
N GLU A 206 -50.52 -25.87 -20.90
CA GLU A 206 -51.73 -25.16 -20.43
C GLU A 206 -51.56 -23.64 -20.27
#